data_AF-A0A932WYC6-F1
#
_entry.id   AF-A0A932WYC6-F1
#
_cell.length_a   1.000
_cell.length_b   1.000
_cell.length_c   1.000
_cell.angle_alpha   90.00
_cell.angle_beta   90.00
_cell.angle_gamma   90.00
#
_symmetry.space_group_name_H-M   'P 1'
#
loop_
_entity.id
_entity.type
_entity.pdbx_description
1 polymer ?
#
loop_
_entity_poly.entity_id
_entity_poly.type
_entity_poly.pdbx_seq_one_letter_code
_entity_poly.pdbx_strand_id
1 'polypeptide(L)'
;PALPIWKLMMRNVYSVGYGSLSPVDFNLNVYYQEPSSGTKIYVPFGDKNQGTPILALDNLDRLNKRLDPQPDGVFDYVEGFTVLSQYSRVVFPVLEPFGRDLAKQIYNVVPSTAKDTLFYALYDSIKAVAQQYPNLNRFILKGSAHSSGSSDINIGYNIPRGSVSVTAGGAKLVEGVDYDINYDLGTIKIVNQAILNAGLPVQVNFENNASFGIQERNYSALRLDYKVINTLKEQLAIGATAVRLTERPFFTKVNYGEDPIRNTMYGLDVSYHKEMPKLTRLLTKLPNYNSTAPSNINAYGEAAYLKPGHAKQIGNGSKGVVYIDAFEGTQSGIGCKTLLLIQLTGPMLQVPAVVNCILT
;
A
#
# COMPACT_ATOMS: atom_id res chain seq x y z
N PRO A 1 -0.14 -33.88 -2.36
CA PRO A 1 0.22 -34.51 -3.66
C PRO A 1 1.36 -35.50 -3.46
N ALA A 2 1.25 -36.73 -3.96
CA ALA A 2 2.18 -37.82 -3.60
C ALA A 2 3.36 -37.99 -4.58
N LEU A 3 3.26 -37.44 -5.80
CA LEU A 3 4.27 -37.65 -6.84
C LEU A 3 5.55 -36.85 -6.54
N PRO A 4 6.76 -37.42 -6.77
CA PRO A 4 8.04 -36.74 -6.52
C PRO A 4 8.19 -35.41 -7.27
N ILE A 5 7.56 -35.26 -8.44
CA ILE A 5 7.57 -34.02 -9.22
C ILE A 5 7.04 -32.81 -8.42
N TRP A 6 6.15 -33.06 -7.45
CA TRP A 6 5.64 -32.03 -6.55
C TRP A 6 6.74 -31.35 -5.74
N LYS A 7 7.77 -32.11 -5.36
CA LYS A 7 8.91 -31.61 -4.58
C LYS A 7 9.89 -30.77 -5.42
N LEU A 8 9.82 -30.86 -6.76
CA LEU A 8 10.64 -30.04 -7.66
C LEU A 8 10.07 -28.63 -7.84
N MET A 9 8.80 -28.42 -7.50
CA MET A 9 8.18 -27.10 -7.55
C MET A 9 8.73 -26.21 -6.43
N MET A 10 9.39 -25.12 -6.80
CA MET A 10 9.83 -24.09 -5.85
C MET A 10 8.64 -23.30 -5.28
N ARG A 11 8.64 -23.07 -3.96
CA ARG A 11 7.61 -22.30 -3.22
C ARG A 11 8.18 -21.31 -2.23
N ASN A 12 9.46 -21.02 -2.39
CA ASN A 12 10.27 -20.10 -1.62
C ASN A 12 10.54 -18.78 -2.38
N VAL A 13 9.82 -18.55 -3.48
CA VAL A 13 9.97 -17.37 -4.34
C VAL A 13 8.68 -16.54 -4.28
N TYR A 14 8.79 -15.29 -3.82
CA TYR A 14 7.65 -14.41 -3.58
C TYR A 14 7.78 -13.12 -4.40
N SER A 15 6.68 -12.71 -5.04
CA SER A 15 6.60 -11.41 -5.72
C SER A 15 6.41 -10.32 -4.65
N VAL A 16 7.27 -9.30 -4.66
CA VAL A 16 7.26 -8.21 -3.66
C VAL A 16 6.95 -6.84 -4.26
N GLY A 17 6.71 -6.77 -5.57
CA GLY A 17 6.39 -5.52 -6.25
C GLY A 17 6.20 -5.72 -7.75
N TYR A 18 6.37 -4.63 -8.49
CA TYR A 18 6.31 -4.58 -9.94
C TYR A 18 7.53 -3.82 -10.49
N GLY A 19 7.88 -4.09 -11.75
CA GLY A 19 9.06 -3.49 -12.39
C GLY A 19 10.37 -4.15 -11.97
N SER A 20 11.47 -3.42 -12.14
CA SER A 20 12.79 -3.85 -11.66
C SER A 20 13.06 -3.22 -10.29
N LEU A 21 13.58 -3.99 -9.34
CA LEU A 21 13.92 -3.51 -7.99
C LEU A 21 15.29 -2.83 -7.98
N SER A 22 15.42 -1.78 -7.17
CA SER A 22 16.70 -1.17 -6.83
C SER A 22 17.20 -1.72 -5.49
N PRO A 23 18.51 -2.02 -5.36
CA PRO A 23 19.11 -2.35 -4.07
C PRO A 23 19.16 -1.16 -3.10
N VAL A 24 19.11 0.07 -3.63
CA VAL A 24 19.17 1.29 -2.82
C VAL A 24 17.87 1.47 -2.05
N ASP A 25 17.99 1.67 -0.73
CA ASP A 25 16.88 1.80 0.22
C ASP A 25 15.86 0.64 0.16
N PHE A 26 16.34 -0.54 -0.25
CA PHE A 26 15.57 -1.77 -0.14
C PHE A 26 15.51 -2.19 1.33
N ASN A 27 14.29 -2.34 1.85
CA ASN A 27 14.03 -2.85 3.18
C ASN A 27 12.94 -3.91 3.08
N LEU A 28 13.21 -5.11 3.57
CA LEU A 28 12.23 -6.18 3.66
C LEU A 28 12.38 -6.86 5.01
N ASN A 29 11.25 -7.14 5.63
CA ASN A 29 11.18 -7.92 6.85
C ASN A 29 10.09 -8.97 6.76
N VAL A 30 10.31 -10.08 7.45
CA VAL A 30 9.34 -11.16 7.60
C VAL A 30 8.73 -11.04 8.98
N TYR A 31 7.40 -10.94 9.02
CA TYR A 31 6.63 -10.79 10.24
C TYR A 31 5.77 -12.01 10.50
N TYR A 32 5.56 -12.32 11.77
CA TYR A 32 4.54 -13.24 12.23
C TYR A 32 3.36 -12.45 12.81
N GLN A 33 2.16 -12.69 12.28
CA GLN A 33 0.91 -12.11 12.77
C GLN A 33 0.37 -12.97 13.91
N GLU A 34 0.49 -12.48 15.13
CA GLU A 34 -0.06 -13.14 16.30
C GLU A 34 -1.52 -12.72 16.52
N PRO A 35 -2.44 -13.67 16.80
CA PRO A 35 -3.81 -13.34 17.14
C PRO A 35 -3.86 -12.35 18.29
N SER A 36 -4.58 -11.25 18.10
CA SER A 36 -4.79 -10.18 19.10
C SER A 36 -3.55 -9.38 19.54
N SER A 37 -2.33 -9.77 19.14
CA SER A 37 -1.07 -9.14 19.58
C SER A 37 -0.30 -8.41 18.46
N GLY A 38 -0.89 -8.31 17.26
CA GLY A 38 -0.31 -7.59 16.13
C GLY A 38 0.76 -8.39 15.38
N THR A 39 1.64 -7.69 14.66
CA THR A 39 2.71 -8.30 13.87
C THR A 39 4.06 -8.17 14.57
N LYS A 40 4.78 -9.28 14.73
CA LYS A 40 6.10 -9.36 15.36
C LYS A 40 7.17 -9.76 14.33
N ILE A 41 8.41 -9.32 14.50
CA ILE A 41 9.54 -9.67 13.62
C ILE A 41 10.15 -11.04 13.92
N TYR A 42 9.75 -11.67 15.03
CA TYR A 42 10.16 -12.99 15.49
C TYR A 42 8.92 -13.87 15.70
N VAL A 43 9.07 -15.19 15.71
CA VAL A 43 7.96 -16.09 16.06
C VAL A 43 7.80 -16.22 17.59
N PRO A 44 6.61 -16.22 18.19
CA PRO A 44 6.47 -16.27 19.66
C PRO A 44 6.50 -17.71 20.23
N PHE A 45 7.08 -18.67 19.49
CA PHE A 45 7.12 -20.09 19.83
C PHE A 45 8.48 -20.69 19.43
N GLY A 46 8.77 -21.90 19.90
CA GLY A 46 10.09 -22.53 19.79
C GLY A 46 10.86 -22.47 21.11
N ASP A 47 11.74 -23.45 21.33
CA ASP A 47 12.61 -23.52 22.51
C ASP A 47 13.97 -22.82 22.28
N LYS A 48 14.41 -22.72 21.01
CA LYS A 48 15.63 -22.00 20.60
C LYS A 48 15.40 -20.52 20.32
N ASN A 49 14.15 -20.12 20.17
CA ASN A 49 13.82 -18.83 19.63
C ASN A 49 13.73 -17.77 20.75
N GLN A 50 14.84 -17.06 20.96
CA GLN A 50 15.01 -16.04 21.99
C GLN A 50 14.74 -14.63 21.45
N GLY A 51 13.70 -14.47 20.62
CA GLY A 51 13.40 -13.21 19.95
C GLY A 51 14.26 -12.94 18.72
N THR A 52 14.86 -14.00 18.14
CA THR A 52 15.64 -13.91 16.91
C THR A 52 14.72 -13.49 15.75
N PRO A 53 15.09 -12.47 14.95
CA PRO A 53 14.32 -12.10 13.77
C PRO A 53 14.13 -13.27 12.81
N ILE A 54 12.92 -13.41 12.24
CA ILE A 54 12.60 -14.48 11.27
C ILE A 54 13.53 -14.41 10.06
N LEU A 55 13.91 -13.19 9.68
CA LEU A 55 14.88 -12.92 8.64
C LEU A 55 16.20 -13.71 8.83
N ALA A 56 16.75 -13.69 10.04
CA ALA A 56 17.96 -14.44 10.37
C ALA A 56 17.70 -15.96 10.42
N LEU A 57 16.55 -16.38 10.95
CA LEU A 57 16.15 -17.80 10.99
C LEU A 57 16.02 -18.40 9.58
N ASP A 58 15.53 -17.62 8.62
CA ASP A 58 15.36 -18.02 7.22
C ASP A 58 16.63 -17.83 6.36
N ASN A 59 17.76 -17.50 6.99
CA ASN A 59 19.05 -17.25 6.33
C ASN A 59 19.04 -16.08 5.34
N LEU A 60 18.16 -15.10 5.55
CA LEU A 60 18.07 -13.86 4.75
C LEU A 60 18.88 -12.69 5.34
N ASP A 61 19.47 -12.86 6.52
CA ASP A 61 20.36 -11.91 7.19
C ASP A 61 21.58 -12.69 7.72
N ARG A 62 22.62 -12.70 6.91
CA ARG A 62 23.91 -13.36 7.12
C ARG A 62 25.07 -12.46 6.81
N LEU A 63 24.83 -11.38 6.06
CA LEU A 63 25.84 -10.47 5.57
C LEU A 63 25.61 -9.08 6.17
N ASN A 64 26.66 -8.27 6.17
CA ASN A 64 26.53 -6.85 6.47
C ASN A 64 26.37 -6.05 5.17
N LYS A 65 26.21 -4.73 5.28
CA LYS A 65 26.18 -3.81 4.11
C LYS A 65 27.37 -3.90 3.14
N ARG A 66 28.50 -4.48 3.54
CA ARG A 66 29.69 -4.71 2.71
C ARG A 66 29.76 -6.12 2.12
N LEU A 67 28.73 -6.94 2.36
CA LEU A 67 28.65 -8.35 1.98
C LEU A 67 29.64 -9.26 2.73
N ASP A 68 30.20 -8.80 3.86
CA ASP A 68 31.00 -9.65 4.74
C ASP A 68 30.07 -10.54 5.59
N PRO A 69 30.47 -11.77 5.96
CA PRO A 69 29.63 -12.74 6.69
C PRO A 69 29.41 -12.35 8.15
N GLN A 70 28.59 -11.33 8.37
CA GLN A 70 28.21 -10.82 9.68
C GLN A 70 26.74 -10.33 9.62
N PRO A 71 25.80 -11.00 10.30
CA PRO A 71 24.40 -10.56 10.36
C PRO A 71 24.27 -9.17 11.00
N ASP A 72 23.45 -8.30 10.41
CA ASP A 72 23.24 -6.92 10.88
C ASP A 72 21.75 -6.57 11.13
N GLY A 73 20.84 -7.55 10.99
CA GLY A 73 19.41 -7.37 11.22
C GLY A 73 18.67 -6.79 10.01
N VAL A 74 19.34 -6.62 8.87
CA VAL A 74 18.77 -6.12 7.62
C VAL A 74 18.76 -7.23 6.57
N PHE A 75 17.83 -7.15 5.64
CA PHE A 75 17.74 -8.13 4.56
C PHE A 75 18.97 -8.05 3.64
N ASP A 76 19.61 -9.18 3.40
CA ASP A 76 20.74 -9.32 2.49
C ASP A 76 20.27 -9.21 1.03
N TYR A 77 20.50 -8.07 0.39
CA TYR A 77 20.23 -7.90 -1.04
C TYR A 77 21.38 -8.49 -1.88
N VAL A 78 21.21 -9.72 -2.35
CA VAL A 78 22.17 -10.39 -3.23
C VAL A 78 21.46 -10.77 -4.53
N GLU A 79 21.81 -10.05 -5.60
CA GLU A 79 21.21 -10.26 -6.91
C GLU A 79 21.48 -11.68 -7.42
N GLY A 80 20.43 -12.34 -7.92
CA GLY A 80 20.47 -13.72 -8.40
C GLY A 80 20.40 -14.78 -7.30
N PHE A 81 20.50 -14.40 -6.01
CA PHE A 81 20.46 -15.34 -4.88
C PHE A 81 19.26 -15.10 -3.96
N THR A 82 19.17 -13.93 -3.33
CA THR A 82 18.02 -13.56 -2.46
C THR A 82 17.02 -12.67 -3.19
N VAL A 83 17.43 -11.99 -4.27
CA VAL A 83 16.58 -11.11 -5.06
C VAL A 83 16.77 -11.36 -6.55
N LEU A 84 15.67 -11.36 -7.29
CA LEU A 84 15.63 -11.29 -8.74
C LEU A 84 15.05 -9.92 -9.13
N SER A 85 15.93 -8.92 -9.29
CA SER A 85 15.53 -7.52 -9.45
C SER A 85 14.57 -7.34 -10.60
N GLN A 86 14.89 -7.91 -11.78
CA GLN A 86 14.13 -7.75 -13.02
C GLN A 86 12.68 -8.21 -12.92
N TYR A 87 12.39 -9.14 -12.00
CA TYR A 87 11.05 -9.72 -11.83
C TYR A 87 10.36 -9.27 -10.56
N SER A 88 10.97 -8.37 -9.78
CA SER A 88 10.49 -7.97 -8.45
C SER A 88 10.18 -9.14 -7.52
N ARG A 89 11.08 -10.13 -7.50
CA ARG A 89 10.93 -11.34 -6.68
C ARG A 89 12.02 -11.47 -5.64
N VAL A 90 11.62 -11.91 -4.46
CA VAL A 90 12.51 -12.32 -3.37
C VAL A 90 12.52 -13.83 -3.31
N VAL A 91 13.72 -14.38 -3.15
CA VAL A 91 14.00 -15.81 -3.08
C VAL A 91 14.54 -16.12 -1.69
N PHE A 92 13.86 -17.01 -0.97
CA PHE A 92 14.35 -17.48 0.31
C PHE A 92 15.40 -18.57 0.05
N PRO A 93 16.58 -18.52 0.67
CA PRO A 93 17.67 -19.48 0.43
C PRO A 93 17.43 -20.84 1.13
N VAL A 94 16.17 -21.17 1.41
CA VAL A 94 15.70 -22.42 2.01
C VAL A 94 14.46 -22.91 1.25
N LEU A 95 14.16 -24.21 1.30
CA LEU A 95 13.06 -24.80 0.53
C LEU A 95 11.70 -24.49 1.16
N GLU A 96 11.63 -24.55 2.48
CA GLU A 96 10.40 -24.38 3.25
C GLU A 96 10.57 -23.32 4.37
N PRO A 97 10.68 -22.03 4.02
CA PRO A 97 10.94 -20.96 4.99
C PRO A 97 9.87 -20.84 6.09
N PHE A 98 8.63 -21.28 5.83
CA PHE A 98 7.55 -21.22 6.84
C PHE A 98 7.14 -22.60 7.36
N GLY A 99 7.94 -23.63 7.03
CA GLY A 99 7.64 -25.03 7.29
C GLY A 99 8.79 -25.72 7.99
N ARG A 100 9.31 -26.80 7.37
CA ARG A 100 10.29 -27.68 8.00
C ARG A 100 11.63 -27.01 8.26
N ASP A 101 12.05 -26.06 7.43
CA ASP A 101 13.36 -25.42 7.61
C ASP A 101 13.35 -24.45 8.80
N LEU A 102 12.29 -23.65 8.96
CA LEU A 102 12.08 -22.84 10.15
C LEU A 102 11.94 -23.70 11.42
N ALA A 103 11.26 -24.85 11.33
CA ALA A 103 11.11 -25.77 12.46
C ALA A 103 12.47 -26.20 13.06
N LYS A 104 13.46 -26.48 12.21
CA LYS A 104 14.80 -26.91 12.64
C LYS A 104 15.55 -25.80 13.37
N GLN A 105 15.28 -24.54 13.01
CA GLN A 105 15.93 -23.37 13.59
C GLN A 105 15.35 -23.01 14.97
N ILE A 106 14.05 -23.19 15.15
CA ILE A 106 13.36 -22.77 16.38
C ILE A 106 13.15 -23.89 17.41
N TYR A 107 13.26 -25.17 17.00
CA TYR A 107 13.11 -26.33 17.88
C TYR A 107 14.42 -27.13 18.03
N ASN A 108 14.76 -27.60 19.24
CA ASN A 108 15.77 -28.66 19.43
C ASN A 108 15.25 -30.01 18.93
N VAL A 109 14.02 -30.34 19.33
CA VAL A 109 13.26 -31.50 18.88
C VAL A 109 11.88 -31.00 18.47
N VAL A 110 11.50 -31.22 17.21
CA VAL A 110 10.23 -30.69 16.68
C VAL A 110 9.05 -31.42 17.34
N PRO A 111 8.23 -30.72 18.14
CA PRO A 111 7.08 -31.34 18.78
C PRO A 111 5.95 -31.57 17.78
N SER A 112 5.03 -32.49 18.09
CA SER A 112 3.85 -32.75 17.27
C SER A 112 2.89 -31.55 17.16
N THR A 113 2.95 -30.63 18.13
CA THR A 113 2.19 -29.37 18.17
C THR A 113 2.73 -28.30 17.21
N ALA A 114 3.93 -28.49 16.63
CA ALA A 114 4.50 -27.53 15.69
C ALA A 114 3.62 -27.32 14.45
N LYS A 115 2.80 -28.32 14.08
CA LYS A 115 1.82 -28.24 12.98
C LYS A 115 0.73 -27.19 13.19
N ASP A 116 0.50 -26.76 14.43
CA ASP A 116 -0.54 -25.78 14.78
C ASP A 116 -0.04 -24.33 14.65
N THR A 117 1.28 -24.15 14.43
CA THR A 117 1.94 -22.84 14.32
C THR A 117 2.70 -22.66 13.01
N LEU A 118 3.34 -23.71 12.50
CA LEU A 118 4.06 -23.71 11.21
C LEU A 118 3.16 -24.05 10.04
N PHE A 119 3.46 -23.52 8.86
CA PHE A 119 2.59 -23.61 7.70
C PHE A 119 2.98 -24.76 6.76
N TYR A 120 2.97 -26.00 7.25
CA TYR A 120 3.32 -27.18 6.43
C TYR A 120 2.41 -27.39 5.22
N ALA A 121 1.12 -27.06 5.35
CA ALA A 121 0.15 -27.21 4.26
C ALA A 121 0.53 -26.43 2.99
N LEU A 122 1.29 -25.33 3.11
CA LEU A 122 1.83 -24.57 1.97
C LEU A 122 2.75 -25.43 1.07
N TYR A 123 3.49 -26.36 1.66
CA TYR A 123 4.48 -27.21 0.97
C TYR A 123 3.95 -28.62 0.67
N ASP A 124 3.02 -29.12 1.49
CA ASP A 124 2.50 -30.49 1.33
C ASP A 124 1.19 -30.56 0.51
N SER A 125 0.50 -29.44 0.31
CA SER A 125 -0.81 -29.38 -0.36
C SER A 125 -0.89 -28.31 -1.45
N ILE A 126 -1.88 -28.44 -2.33
CA ILE A 126 -2.14 -27.43 -3.36
C ILE A 126 -2.58 -26.11 -2.73
N LYS A 127 -2.34 -24.99 -3.42
CA LYS A 127 -2.67 -23.63 -2.94
C LYS A 127 -4.12 -23.52 -2.44
N ALA A 128 -5.08 -24.11 -3.15
CA ALA A 128 -6.49 -24.10 -2.78
C ALA A 128 -6.78 -24.77 -1.43
N VAL A 129 -6.08 -25.86 -1.10
CA VAL A 129 -6.22 -26.54 0.19
C VAL A 129 -5.47 -25.77 1.28
N ALA A 130 -4.27 -25.27 1.00
CA ALA A 130 -3.52 -24.44 1.95
C ALA A 130 -4.29 -23.19 2.37
N GLN A 131 -5.09 -22.59 1.46
CA GLN A 131 -5.96 -21.45 1.75
C GLN A 131 -7.08 -21.76 2.76
N GLN A 132 -7.44 -23.03 2.95
CA GLN A 132 -8.43 -23.45 3.95
C GLN A 132 -7.88 -23.44 5.39
N TYR A 133 -6.58 -23.17 5.57
CA TYR A 133 -5.92 -23.05 6.88
C TYR A 133 -5.49 -21.60 7.18
N PRO A 134 -6.45 -20.66 7.30
CA PRO A 134 -6.13 -19.26 7.58
C PRO A 134 -5.45 -19.07 8.94
N ASN A 135 -5.65 -20.00 9.87
CA ASN A 135 -4.98 -20.01 11.17
C ASN A 135 -3.46 -20.22 11.08
N LEU A 136 -2.95 -20.84 10.01
CA LEU A 136 -1.51 -21.06 9.80
C LEU A 136 -0.90 -20.01 8.87
N ASN A 137 -1.72 -19.35 8.05
CA ASN A 137 -1.29 -18.29 7.14
C ASN A 137 -1.04 -16.96 7.89
N ARG A 138 0.03 -16.93 8.69
CA ARG A 138 0.38 -15.82 9.59
C ARG A 138 1.71 -15.15 9.28
N PHE A 139 2.44 -15.63 8.28
CA PHE A 139 3.71 -15.05 7.86
C PHE A 139 3.45 -13.96 6.82
N ILE A 140 3.94 -12.74 7.08
CA ILE A 140 3.72 -11.57 6.24
C ILE A 140 5.06 -10.97 5.88
N LEU A 141 5.34 -10.85 4.58
CA LEU A 141 6.47 -10.08 4.10
C LEU A 141 6.03 -8.62 4.01
N LYS A 142 6.74 -7.71 4.69
CA LYS A 142 6.50 -6.26 4.59
C LYS A 142 7.81 -5.55 4.37
N GLY A 143 7.80 -4.53 3.52
CA GLY A 143 8.98 -3.81 3.15
C GLY A 143 8.69 -2.59 2.31
N SER A 144 9.75 -1.87 1.98
CA SER A 144 9.78 -0.76 1.04
C SER A 144 10.90 -0.99 0.04
N ALA A 145 10.65 -0.70 -1.22
CA ALA A 145 11.66 -0.79 -2.26
C ALA A 145 11.43 0.31 -3.29
N HIS A 146 12.50 0.76 -3.92
CA HIS A 146 12.43 1.64 -5.08
C HIS A 146 12.43 0.80 -6.36
N SER A 147 11.62 1.20 -7.34
CA SER A 147 11.76 0.64 -8.68
C SER A 147 12.92 1.33 -9.39
N SER A 148 13.81 0.55 -10.01
CA SER A 148 14.90 1.07 -10.83
C SER A 148 14.33 1.58 -12.15
N GLY A 149 14.17 2.91 -12.29
CA GLY A 149 13.67 3.53 -13.52
C GLY A 149 13.34 5.01 -13.33
N SER A 150 14.35 5.87 -13.50
CA SER A 150 14.32 7.34 -13.30
C SER A 150 14.17 7.80 -11.84
N SER A 151 14.79 8.95 -11.53
CA SER A 151 14.55 9.72 -10.30
C SER A 151 13.15 10.34 -10.25
N ASP A 152 12.41 10.24 -11.36
CA ASP A 152 11.14 10.90 -11.53
C ASP A 152 10.00 10.05 -10.96
N ILE A 153 9.13 10.70 -10.19
CA ILE A 153 7.95 10.07 -9.60
C ILE A 153 6.86 10.03 -10.68
N ASN A 154 6.43 8.84 -11.07
CA ASN A 154 5.35 8.65 -12.04
C ASN A 154 3.99 8.58 -11.33
N ILE A 155 3.08 9.49 -11.69
CA ILE A 155 1.73 9.61 -11.14
C ILE A 155 0.62 9.24 -12.15
N GLY A 156 0.98 8.74 -13.33
CA GLY A 156 0.05 8.35 -14.40
C GLY A 156 0.14 9.26 -15.61
N TYR A 157 -0.91 9.32 -16.44
CA TYR A 157 -0.95 10.14 -17.65
C TYR A 157 -2.13 11.12 -17.60
N ASN A 158 -2.02 12.25 -18.31
CA ASN A 158 -3.09 13.26 -18.47
C ASN A 158 -3.63 13.85 -17.15
N ILE A 159 -2.71 14.22 -16.25
CA ILE A 159 -3.08 14.78 -14.95
C ILE A 159 -3.59 16.22 -15.13
N PRO A 160 -4.74 16.60 -14.55
CA PRO A 160 -5.22 17.98 -14.61
C PRO A 160 -4.21 18.97 -13.99
N ARG A 161 -3.94 20.07 -14.69
CA ARG A 161 -3.00 21.11 -14.21
C ARG A 161 -3.47 21.71 -12.89
N GLY A 162 -2.55 21.89 -11.94
CA GLY A 162 -2.84 22.46 -10.61
C GLY A 162 -3.56 21.51 -9.63
N SER A 163 -3.82 20.26 -10.02
CA SER A 163 -4.39 19.23 -9.12
C SER A 163 -3.35 18.54 -8.24
N VAL A 164 -2.07 18.74 -8.54
CA VAL A 164 -0.96 18.08 -7.85
C VAL A 164 -0.52 18.92 -6.66
N SER A 165 -0.41 18.27 -5.51
CA SER A 165 0.17 18.81 -4.30
C SER A 165 1.26 17.88 -3.81
N VAL A 166 2.50 18.36 -3.86
CA VAL A 166 3.68 17.63 -3.38
C VAL A 166 4.05 18.15 -1.99
N THR A 167 4.31 17.23 -1.07
CA THR A 167 4.78 17.55 0.28
C THR A 167 6.02 16.74 0.61
N ALA A 168 6.99 17.34 1.31
CA ALA A 168 8.17 16.65 1.81
C ALA A 168 8.47 17.11 3.25
N GLY A 169 8.69 16.17 4.15
CA GLY A 169 8.96 16.49 5.58
C GLY A 169 7.84 17.31 6.26
N GLY A 170 6.60 17.21 5.77
CA GLY A 170 5.45 17.97 6.25
C GLY A 170 5.27 19.37 5.65
N ALA A 171 6.23 19.87 4.87
CA ALA A 171 6.10 21.13 4.14
C ALA A 171 5.57 20.90 2.72
N LYS A 172 4.67 21.78 2.26
CA LYS A 172 4.20 21.77 0.85
C LYS A 172 5.26 22.39 -0.04
N LEU A 173 5.64 21.67 -1.09
CA LEU A 173 6.63 22.09 -2.07
C LEU A 173 6.02 23.00 -3.13
N VAL A 174 6.84 23.88 -3.70
CA VAL A 174 6.42 24.83 -4.74
C VAL A 174 6.80 24.32 -6.13
N GLU A 175 5.80 24.20 -7.01
CA GLU A 175 5.99 23.84 -8.42
C GLU A 175 6.86 24.89 -9.14
N GLY A 176 7.83 24.44 -9.94
CA GLY A 176 8.79 25.26 -10.68
C GLY A 176 9.96 25.81 -9.84
N VAL A 177 9.96 25.57 -8.53
CA VAL A 177 11.07 25.93 -7.63
C VAL A 177 11.66 24.69 -6.98
N ASP A 178 10.82 23.91 -6.31
CA ASP A 178 11.25 22.72 -5.59
C ASP A 178 11.17 21.45 -6.46
N TYR A 179 10.21 21.42 -7.38
CA TYR A 179 9.99 20.32 -8.31
C TYR A 179 9.40 20.81 -9.64
N ASP A 180 9.67 20.08 -10.70
CA ASP A 180 9.04 20.23 -12.01
C ASP A 180 8.07 19.07 -12.26
N ILE A 181 7.00 19.35 -13.00
CA ILE A 181 5.99 18.35 -13.37
C ILE A 181 5.70 18.41 -14.87
N ASN A 182 5.71 17.24 -15.50
CA ASN A 182 5.16 17.04 -16.82
C ASN A 182 3.75 16.45 -16.67
N TYR A 183 2.72 17.27 -16.91
CA TYR A 183 1.32 16.86 -16.76
C TYR A 183 0.83 15.85 -17.81
N ASP A 184 1.44 15.84 -19.00
CA ASP A 184 1.06 14.96 -20.10
C ASP A 184 1.55 13.53 -19.82
N LEU A 185 2.83 13.41 -19.43
CA LEU A 185 3.46 12.15 -19.05
C LEU A 185 3.24 11.78 -17.57
N GLY A 186 2.65 12.68 -16.78
CA GLY A 186 2.48 12.61 -15.32
C GLY A 186 3.76 12.19 -14.59
N THR A 187 4.88 12.84 -14.92
CA THR A 187 6.17 12.62 -14.26
C THR A 187 6.56 13.85 -13.46
N ILE A 188 7.00 13.64 -12.22
CA ILE A 188 7.45 14.69 -11.30
C ILE A 188 8.93 14.51 -11.03
N LYS A 189 9.70 15.58 -11.21
CA LYS A 189 11.12 15.63 -10.93
C LYS A 189 11.40 16.60 -9.81
N ILE A 190 11.96 16.11 -8.70
CA ILE A 190 12.39 16.98 -7.60
C ILE A 190 13.68 17.69 -8.02
N VAL A 191 13.67 19.02 -8.03
CA VAL A 191 14.81 19.85 -8.45
C VAL A 191 15.64 20.29 -7.23
N ASN A 192 14.97 20.49 -6.08
CA ASN A 192 15.61 20.92 -4.85
C ASN A 192 16.54 19.85 -4.26
N GLN A 193 17.85 20.12 -4.36
CA GLN A 193 18.92 19.22 -3.88
C GLN A 193 18.92 19.01 -2.37
N ALA A 194 18.42 19.98 -1.58
CA ALA A 194 18.35 19.82 -0.13
C ALA A 194 17.39 18.69 0.26
N ILE A 195 16.27 18.56 -0.46
CA ILE A 195 15.26 17.51 -0.24
C ILE A 195 15.82 16.15 -0.66
N LEU A 196 16.47 16.09 -1.84
CA LEU A 196 17.09 14.87 -2.36
C LEU A 196 18.21 14.35 -1.44
N ASN A 197 19.13 15.21 -1.04
CA ASN A 197 20.27 14.82 -0.20
C ASN A 197 19.86 14.46 1.23
N ALA A 198 18.75 15.02 1.72
CA ALA A 198 18.21 14.68 3.03
C ALA A 198 17.39 13.37 3.02
N GLY A 199 17.08 12.81 1.84
CA GLY A 199 16.28 11.57 1.74
C GLY A 199 14.89 11.70 2.34
N LEU A 200 14.29 12.90 2.31
CA LEU A 200 12.97 13.13 2.90
C LEU A 200 11.89 12.39 2.10
N PRO A 201 10.94 11.71 2.75
CA PRO A 201 9.84 11.08 2.05
C PRO A 201 8.98 12.14 1.36
N VAL A 202 8.79 11.99 0.06
CA VAL A 202 7.97 12.86 -0.77
C VAL A 202 6.60 12.22 -0.96
N GLN A 203 5.56 12.89 -0.49
CA GLN A 203 4.18 12.47 -0.69
C GLN A 203 3.53 13.34 -1.77
N VAL A 204 3.00 12.68 -2.80
CA VAL A 204 2.30 13.33 -3.91
C VAL A 204 0.82 12.99 -3.85
N ASN A 205 0.00 14.02 -3.76
CA ASN A 205 -1.44 13.90 -3.91
C ASN A 205 -1.83 14.54 -5.24
N PHE A 206 -2.67 13.88 -6.02
CA PHE A 206 -3.10 14.37 -7.33
C PHE A 206 -4.53 13.92 -7.63
N GLU A 207 -5.19 14.64 -8.52
CA GLU A 207 -6.48 14.23 -9.06
C GLU A 207 -6.27 13.47 -10.35
N ASN A 208 -6.95 12.33 -10.52
CA ASN A 208 -6.86 11.54 -11.74
C ASN A 208 -8.22 11.47 -12.43
N ASN A 209 -8.30 12.04 -13.64
CA ASN A 209 -9.50 12.03 -14.47
C ASN A 209 -9.69 10.71 -15.24
N ALA A 210 -8.71 9.79 -15.24
CA ALA A 210 -8.74 8.51 -15.95
C ALA A 210 -9.62 7.45 -15.25
N SER A 211 -10.76 7.89 -14.73
CA SER A 211 -11.66 7.07 -13.95
C SER A 211 -12.66 6.39 -14.88
N PHE A 212 -12.26 5.25 -15.46
CA PHE A 212 -13.13 4.40 -16.26
C PHE A 212 -14.05 3.59 -15.31
N GLY A 213 -15.36 3.90 -15.27
CA GLY A 213 -16.38 3.16 -14.50
C GLY A 213 -16.94 3.83 -13.23
N ILE A 214 -16.85 5.15 -13.07
CA ILE A 214 -17.21 5.82 -11.81
C ILE A 214 -18.70 5.91 -11.54
N GLN A 215 -19.05 5.74 -10.27
CA GLN A 215 -20.25 6.29 -9.63
C GLN A 215 -20.32 7.81 -9.85
N GLU A 216 -21.53 8.34 -10.09
CA GLU A 216 -21.75 9.77 -10.33
C GLU A 216 -21.43 10.57 -9.05
N ARG A 217 -20.49 11.52 -9.14
CA ARG A 217 -20.08 12.39 -8.03
C ARG A 217 -20.60 13.80 -8.26
N ASN A 218 -21.33 14.35 -7.30
CA ASN A 218 -21.74 15.74 -7.29
C ASN A 218 -20.95 16.52 -6.22
N TYR A 219 -20.26 17.57 -6.66
CA TYR A 219 -19.51 18.48 -5.81
C TYR A 219 -20.17 19.86 -5.86
N SER A 220 -20.66 20.33 -4.72
CA SER A 220 -21.23 21.67 -4.58
C SER A 220 -20.47 22.41 -3.50
N ALA A 221 -19.89 23.56 -3.84
CA ALA A 221 -19.11 24.36 -2.92
C ALA A 221 -19.56 25.83 -2.96
N LEU A 222 -19.58 26.46 -1.80
CA LEU A 222 -19.76 27.88 -1.61
C LEU A 222 -18.57 28.40 -0.82
N ARG A 223 -17.89 29.42 -1.34
CA ARG A 223 -16.83 30.13 -0.62
C ARG A 223 -17.17 31.61 -0.54
N LEU A 224 -17.06 32.16 0.66
CA LEU A 224 -17.26 33.57 0.96
C LEU A 224 -15.93 34.13 1.46
N ASP A 225 -15.36 35.07 0.71
CA ASP A 225 -14.12 35.74 1.07
C ASP A 225 -14.42 37.20 1.42
N TYR A 226 -14.14 37.59 2.66
CA TYR A 226 -14.27 38.95 3.13
C TYR A 226 -12.89 39.57 3.37
N LYS A 227 -12.53 40.54 2.53
CA LYS A 227 -11.29 41.32 2.67
C LYS A 227 -11.53 42.46 3.66
N VAL A 228 -11.22 42.22 4.92
CA VAL A 228 -11.37 43.20 6.01
C VAL A 228 -10.46 44.41 5.79
N ILE A 229 -9.20 44.15 5.45
CA ILE A 229 -8.20 45.19 5.17
C ILE A 229 -7.60 44.88 3.81
N ASN A 230 -7.59 45.88 2.93
CA ASN A 230 -7.00 45.75 1.59
C ASN A 230 -6.22 47.02 1.23
N THR A 231 -5.13 47.26 1.95
CA THR A 231 -4.20 48.37 1.67
C THR A 231 -2.94 47.83 1.01
N LEU A 232 -2.19 48.69 0.30
CA LEU A 232 -0.92 48.32 -0.33
C LEU A 232 0.11 47.68 0.63
N LYS A 233 0.04 47.94 1.94
CA LYS A 233 1.01 47.47 2.95
C LYS A 233 0.45 46.48 3.96
N GLU A 234 -0.86 46.27 4.00
CA GLU A 234 -1.53 45.42 4.98
C GLU A 234 -2.81 44.85 4.38
N GLN A 235 -2.93 43.52 4.45
CA GLN A 235 -4.05 42.76 3.93
C GLN A 235 -4.52 41.78 4.99
N LEU A 236 -5.82 41.80 5.28
CA LEU A 236 -6.48 40.85 6.16
C LEU A 236 -7.71 40.32 5.43
N ALA A 237 -7.76 39.02 5.20
CA ALA A 237 -8.91 38.35 4.63
C ALA A 237 -9.39 37.22 5.53
N ILE A 238 -10.70 37.09 5.62
CA ILE A 238 -11.39 36.02 6.34
C ILE A 238 -12.24 35.28 5.32
N GLY A 239 -12.00 33.98 5.19
CA GLY A 239 -12.73 33.07 4.32
C GLY A 239 -13.67 32.17 5.13
N ALA A 240 -14.85 31.90 4.58
CA ALA A 240 -15.73 30.84 5.03
C ALA A 240 -16.08 29.95 3.84
N THR A 241 -15.92 28.64 4.01
CA THR A 241 -16.16 27.66 2.95
C THR A 241 -17.18 26.63 3.42
N ALA A 242 -18.16 26.33 2.59
CA ALA A 242 -19.09 25.23 2.78
C ALA A 242 -19.07 24.34 1.53
N VAL A 243 -18.62 23.09 1.70
CA VAL A 243 -18.48 22.13 0.60
C VAL A 243 -19.32 20.91 0.88
N ARG A 244 -19.92 20.35 -0.17
CA ARG A 244 -20.59 19.07 -0.10
C ARG A 244 -20.22 18.20 -1.29
N LEU A 245 -19.68 17.04 -0.98
CA LEU A 245 -19.37 15.98 -1.93
C LEU A 245 -20.36 14.83 -1.72
N THR A 246 -21.07 14.43 -2.77
CA THR A 246 -22.05 13.34 -2.74
C THR A 246 -21.78 12.37 -3.88
N GLU A 247 -21.60 11.09 -3.55
CA GLU A 247 -21.54 10.01 -4.53
C GLU A 247 -22.92 9.34 -4.63
N ARG A 248 -23.33 9.05 -5.86
CA ARG A 248 -24.56 8.31 -6.14
C ARG A 248 -24.19 6.88 -6.56
N PRO A 249 -24.54 5.86 -5.77
CA PRO A 249 -24.27 4.48 -6.16
C PRO A 249 -25.20 4.08 -7.31
N PHE A 250 -24.72 3.18 -8.18
CA PHE A 250 -25.54 2.58 -9.23
C PHE A 250 -26.55 1.57 -8.67
N PHE A 251 -26.17 0.87 -7.60
CA PHE A 251 -26.97 -0.17 -6.95
C PHE A 251 -27.29 0.22 -5.50
N THR A 252 -28.40 -0.28 -4.96
CA THR A 252 -28.76 -0.10 -3.53
C THR A 252 -28.02 -1.07 -2.62
N LYS A 253 -27.51 -2.17 -3.17
CA LYS A 253 -26.59 -3.08 -2.51
C LYS A 253 -25.17 -2.68 -2.87
N VAL A 254 -24.40 -2.28 -1.86
CA VAL A 254 -23.01 -1.87 -2.00
C VAL A 254 -22.13 -2.77 -1.14
N ASN A 255 -21.00 -3.19 -1.69
CA ASN A 255 -20.03 -4.01 -0.97
C ASN A 255 -19.15 -3.13 -0.07
N TYR A 256 -18.53 -3.75 0.93
CA TYR A 256 -17.59 -3.09 1.81
C TYR A 256 -16.36 -2.58 1.03
N GLY A 257 -16.05 -1.29 1.21
CA GLY A 257 -14.97 -0.60 0.49
C GLY A 257 -15.43 0.13 -0.78
N GLU A 258 -16.67 -0.07 -1.21
CA GLU A 258 -17.30 0.64 -2.34
C GLU A 258 -18.48 1.51 -1.89
N ASP A 259 -18.52 1.86 -0.61
CA ASP A 259 -19.63 2.60 -0.03
C ASP A 259 -19.63 4.08 -0.48
N PRO A 260 -20.76 4.58 -1.01
CA PRO A 260 -20.85 5.93 -1.53
C PRO A 260 -20.85 6.97 -0.41
N ILE A 261 -19.96 7.96 -0.51
CA ILE A 261 -19.83 9.00 0.51
C ILE A 261 -20.80 10.16 0.29
N ARG A 262 -21.19 10.80 1.40
CA ARG A 262 -21.94 12.05 1.39
C ARG A 262 -21.43 12.98 2.48
N ASN A 263 -20.27 13.57 2.21
CA ASN A 263 -19.55 14.39 3.17
C ASN A 263 -19.88 15.87 2.99
N THR A 264 -20.11 16.58 4.10
CA THR A 264 -20.27 18.03 4.12
C THR A 264 -19.18 18.63 4.99
N MET A 265 -18.42 19.58 4.46
CA MET A 265 -17.33 20.25 5.13
C MET A 265 -17.68 21.72 5.33
N TYR A 266 -17.37 22.24 6.50
CA TYR A 266 -17.41 23.68 6.80
C TYR A 266 -16.01 24.12 7.20
N GLY A 267 -15.48 25.13 6.54
CA GLY A 267 -14.15 25.68 6.79
C GLY A 267 -14.21 27.17 7.12
N LEU A 268 -13.32 27.62 8.00
CA LEU A 268 -13.01 29.01 8.24
C LEU A 268 -11.51 29.20 8.07
N ASP A 269 -11.11 30.21 7.33
CA ASP A 269 -9.72 30.54 7.10
C ASP A 269 -9.47 32.04 7.32
N VAL A 270 -8.27 32.36 7.83
CA VAL A 270 -7.82 33.72 8.05
C VAL A 270 -6.42 33.85 7.47
N SER A 271 -6.24 34.85 6.62
CA SER A 271 -4.94 35.22 6.08
C SER A 271 -4.61 36.66 6.42
N TYR A 272 -3.42 36.87 6.96
CA TYR A 272 -2.90 38.18 7.33
C TYR A 272 -1.52 38.38 6.72
N HIS A 273 -1.38 39.45 5.96
CA HIS A 273 -0.15 39.86 5.30
C HIS A 273 0.18 41.30 5.66
N LYS A 274 1.39 41.57 6.13
CA LYS A 274 1.83 42.92 6.44
C LYS A 274 3.29 43.16 6.10
N GLU A 275 3.56 44.24 5.40
CA GLU A 275 4.93 44.72 5.20
C GLU A 275 5.46 45.33 6.50
N MET A 276 6.65 44.89 6.92
CA MET A 276 7.29 45.37 8.13
C MET A 276 8.71 45.90 7.85
N PRO A 277 8.88 47.06 7.18
CA PRO A 277 10.21 47.60 6.87
C PRO A 277 11.11 47.84 8.09
N LYS A 278 10.51 47.94 9.30
CA LYS A 278 11.24 48.03 10.56
C LYS A 278 12.10 46.78 10.83
N LEU A 279 11.67 45.60 10.39
CA LEU A 279 12.42 44.35 10.54
C LEU A 279 13.65 44.36 9.61
N THR A 280 13.50 44.73 8.34
CA THR A 280 14.65 44.96 7.43
C THR A 280 15.65 45.93 8.05
N ARG A 281 15.17 47.06 8.60
CA ARG A 281 16.05 48.07 9.24
C ARG A 281 16.74 47.56 10.50
N LEU A 282 16.10 46.68 11.27
CA LEU A 282 16.72 46.09 12.46
C LEU A 282 17.81 45.08 12.06
N LEU A 283 17.56 44.23 11.07
CA LEU A 283 18.54 43.28 10.56
C LEU A 283 19.76 43.98 9.95
N THR A 284 19.55 45.12 9.28
CA THR A 284 20.63 45.94 8.70
C THR A 284 21.54 46.58 9.75
N LYS A 285 21.16 46.59 11.04
CA LYS A 285 22.03 47.05 12.14
C LYS A 285 23.02 45.98 12.61
N LEU A 286 22.89 44.73 12.16
CA LEU A 286 23.84 43.69 12.51
C LEU A 286 25.17 43.94 11.77
N PRO A 287 26.33 43.80 12.46
CA PRO A 287 27.62 43.96 11.80
C PRO A 287 27.76 42.93 10.67
N ASN A 288 28.21 43.38 9.50
CA ASN A 288 28.39 42.61 8.26
C ASN A 288 27.11 42.12 7.54
N TYR A 289 25.93 42.70 7.80
CA TYR A 289 24.69 42.36 7.07
C TYR A 289 23.97 43.63 6.58
N ASN A 290 23.75 43.75 5.27
CA ASN A 290 23.02 44.88 4.68
C ASN A 290 22.04 44.36 3.61
N SER A 291 20.76 44.64 3.77
CA SER A 291 19.72 44.19 2.84
C SER A 291 18.68 45.27 2.62
N THR A 292 18.37 45.56 1.35
CA THR A 292 17.30 46.48 0.94
C THR A 292 16.01 45.74 0.57
N ALA A 293 15.99 44.41 0.71
CA ALA A 293 14.83 43.60 0.36
C ALA A 293 13.65 43.89 1.33
N PRO A 294 12.42 44.03 0.80
CA PRO A 294 11.25 44.26 1.63
C PRO A 294 11.01 43.03 2.52
N SER A 295 10.78 43.25 3.82
CA SER A 295 10.37 42.19 4.74
C SER A 295 8.87 42.24 5.00
N ASN A 296 8.25 41.07 5.00
CA ASN A 296 6.83 40.89 5.31
C ASN A 296 6.65 39.87 6.43
N ILE A 297 5.48 39.91 7.06
CA ILE A 297 5.00 38.87 7.96
C ILE A 297 3.71 38.29 7.38
N ASN A 298 3.67 36.97 7.27
CA ASN A 298 2.53 36.22 6.78
C ASN A 298 2.06 35.32 7.91
N ALA A 299 0.79 35.45 8.29
CA ALA A 299 0.14 34.52 9.20
C ALA A 299 -1.09 33.93 8.49
N TYR A 300 -1.21 32.61 8.56
CA TYR A 300 -2.34 31.87 8.02
C TYR A 300 -2.87 30.92 9.08
N GLY A 301 -4.18 30.82 9.19
CA GLY A 301 -4.85 29.87 10.06
C GLY A 301 -6.10 29.34 9.39
N GLU A 302 -6.34 28.05 9.53
CA GLU A 302 -7.53 27.38 9.02
C GLU A 302 -8.13 26.45 10.08
N ALA A 303 -9.44 26.34 10.08
CA ALA A 303 -10.19 25.40 10.88
C ALA A 303 -11.30 24.80 10.02
N ALA A 304 -11.37 23.47 9.94
CA ALA A 304 -12.39 22.78 9.18
C ALA A 304 -13.11 21.75 10.04
N TYR A 305 -14.42 21.65 9.86
CA TYR A 305 -15.27 20.64 10.46
C TYR A 305 -15.89 19.79 9.34
N LEU A 306 -15.58 18.50 9.35
CA LEU A 306 -16.13 17.53 8.41
C LEU A 306 -17.29 16.78 9.08
N LYS A 307 -18.47 16.88 8.48
CA LYS A 307 -19.63 16.05 8.81
C LYS A 307 -19.71 14.90 7.80
N PRO A 308 -19.25 13.69 8.15
CA PRO A 308 -19.38 12.54 7.28
C PRO A 308 -20.84 12.09 7.17
N GLY A 309 -21.17 11.45 6.06
CA GLY A 309 -22.50 10.91 5.82
C GLY A 309 -22.51 9.91 4.69
N HIS A 310 -23.66 9.28 4.47
CA HIS A 310 -23.86 8.26 3.43
C HIS A 310 -24.98 8.66 2.46
N ALA A 311 -24.96 8.07 1.27
CA ALA A 311 -26.04 8.22 0.29
C ALA A 311 -27.37 7.67 0.84
N LYS A 312 -28.50 8.26 0.46
CA LYS A 312 -29.84 7.81 0.92
C LYS A 312 -30.21 6.43 0.37
N GLN A 313 -29.62 6.05 -0.75
CA GLN A 313 -29.88 4.80 -1.47
C GLN A 313 -29.41 3.56 -0.69
N ILE A 314 -28.47 3.73 0.25
CA ILE A 314 -27.91 2.66 1.08
C ILE A 314 -28.43 2.68 2.52
N GLY A 315 -29.38 3.56 2.83
CA GLY A 315 -29.97 3.65 4.16
C GLY A 315 -30.57 5.02 4.48
N ASN A 316 -31.38 5.06 5.54
CA ASN A 316 -32.05 6.27 6.00
C ASN A 316 -31.53 6.73 7.36
N GLY A 317 -31.50 8.06 7.56
CA GLY A 317 -31.07 8.67 8.82
C GLY A 317 -29.57 8.51 9.05
N SER A 318 -29.20 7.95 10.20
CA SER A 318 -27.82 7.66 10.60
C SER A 318 -27.43 6.18 10.39
N LYS A 319 -28.30 5.38 9.77
CA LYS A 319 -28.09 3.95 9.54
C LYS A 319 -27.84 3.69 8.05
N GLY A 320 -26.58 3.59 7.68
CA GLY A 320 -26.14 3.05 6.38
C GLY A 320 -25.99 1.52 6.46
N VAL A 321 -26.31 0.83 5.37
CA VAL A 321 -26.11 -0.61 5.21
C VAL A 321 -25.04 -0.84 4.15
N VAL A 322 -24.06 -1.66 4.50
CA VAL A 322 -22.98 -2.10 3.62
C VAL A 322 -22.85 -3.60 3.77
N TYR A 323 -22.65 -4.31 2.67
CA TYR A 323 -22.53 -5.75 2.65
C TYR A 323 -21.05 -6.14 2.74
N ILE A 324 -20.68 -6.88 3.78
CA ILE A 324 -19.35 -7.49 3.88
C ILE A 324 -19.22 -8.60 2.83
N ASP A 325 -20.28 -9.37 2.64
CA ASP A 325 -20.44 -10.32 1.55
C ASP A 325 -21.93 -10.42 1.20
N ALA A 326 -22.28 -10.19 -0.06
CA ALA A 326 -23.64 -10.29 -0.57
C ALA A 326 -23.97 -11.68 -1.17
N PHE A 327 -22.99 -12.60 -1.19
CA PHE A 327 -23.04 -13.95 -1.77
C PHE A 327 -23.39 -14.00 -3.28
N GLU A 328 -23.50 -12.86 -3.96
CA GLU A 328 -23.88 -12.78 -5.38
C GLU A 328 -22.82 -13.42 -6.31
N GLY A 329 -21.55 -13.36 -5.93
CA GLY A 329 -20.43 -13.97 -6.67
C GLY A 329 -20.07 -15.40 -6.27
N THR A 330 -20.87 -16.07 -5.43
CA THR A 330 -20.52 -17.41 -4.91
C THR A 330 -20.67 -18.54 -5.92
N GLN A 331 -21.41 -18.28 -7.00
CA GLN A 331 -21.56 -19.21 -8.12
C GLN A 331 -21.07 -18.55 -9.40
N SER A 332 -20.19 -19.23 -10.12
CA SER A 332 -19.78 -18.87 -11.47
C SER A 332 -20.10 -20.03 -12.40
N GLY A 333 -20.91 -19.78 -13.42
CA GLY A 333 -21.26 -20.78 -14.43
C GLY A 333 -20.23 -20.79 -15.55
N ILE A 334 -19.65 -21.96 -15.84
CA ILE A 334 -18.82 -22.16 -17.03
C ILE A 334 -19.70 -22.75 -18.13
N GLY A 335 -19.95 -21.98 -19.19
CA GLY A 335 -20.78 -22.41 -20.32
C GLY A 335 -20.10 -23.52 -21.13
N CYS A 336 -20.69 -24.71 -21.15
CA CYS A 336 -20.17 -25.88 -21.90
C CYS A 336 -20.97 -26.20 -23.19
N LYS A 337 -21.80 -25.28 -23.66
CA LYS A 337 -22.77 -25.52 -24.76
C LYS A 337 -22.24 -25.20 -26.16
N THR A 338 -20.96 -24.93 -26.32
CA THR A 338 -20.37 -24.58 -27.61
C THR A 338 -20.33 -25.82 -28.52
N LEU A 339 -21.27 -25.90 -29.46
CA LEU A 339 -21.47 -27.06 -30.35
C LEU A 339 -20.19 -27.45 -31.12
N LEU A 340 -19.35 -26.47 -31.46
CA LEU A 340 -18.12 -26.66 -32.22
C LEU A 340 -17.00 -27.37 -31.43
N LEU A 341 -17.11 -27.42 -30.09
CA LEU A 341 -16.15 -28.09 -29.21
C LEU A 341 -16.56 -29.53 -28.87
N ILE A 342 -17.72 -29.99 -29.34
CA ILE A 342 -18.22 -31.35 -29.09
C ILE A 342 -17.63 -32.28 -30.14
N GLN A 343 -16.81 -33.24 -29.68
CA GLN A 343 -16.19 -34.26 -30.52
C GLN A 343 -16.70 -35.65 -30.12
N LEU A 344 -16.68 -36.58 -31.08
CA LEU A 344 -16.94 -37.99 -30.79
C LEU A 344 -15.84 -38.51 -29.86
N THR A 345 -16.23 -39.03 -28.70
CA THR A 345 -15.31 -39.64 -27.73
C THR A 345 -15.18 -41.14 -27.99
N GLY A 346 -14.10 -41.75 -27.50
CA GLY A 346 -13.96 -43.21 -27.46
C GLY A 346 -15.10 -43.89 -26.66
N PRO A 347 -15.30 -45.21 -26.82
CA PRO A 347 -16.33 -45.95 -26.10
C PRO A 347 -16.15 -45.80 -24.58
N MET A 348 -17.23 -45.51 -23.87
CA MET A 348 -17.22 -45.43 -22.41
C MET A 348 -17.08 -46.84 -21.81
N LEU A 349 -16.13 -47.00 -20.88
CA LEU A 349 -16.03 -48.19 -20.05
C LEU A 349 -17.22 -48.21 -19.06
N GLN A 350 -18.20 -49.09 -19.29
CA GLN A 350 -19.21 -49.43 -18.29
C GLN A 350 -18.65 -50.51 -17.37
N VAL A 351 -18.58 -50.25 -16.07
CA VAL A 351 -18.21 -51.26 -15.06
C VAL A 351 -19.41 -52.21 -14.88
N PRO A 352 -19.27 -53.53 -15.04
CA PRO A 352 -20.35 -54.46 -14.76
C PRO A 352 -20.61 -54.52 -13.25
N ALA A 353 -21.84 -54.21 -12.83
CA ALA A 353 -22.29 -54.41 -11.46
C ALA A 353 -22.45 -55.92 -11.20
N VAL A 354 -21.51 -56.51 -10.45
CA VAL A 354 -21.70 -57.86 -9.90
C VAL A 354 -22.64 -57.74 -8.70
N VAL A 355 -23.93 -57.97 -8.93
CA VAL A 355 -24.89 -58.20 -7.85
C VAL A 355 -24.76 -59.68 -7.46
N ASN A 356 -24.04 -59.96 -6.37
CA ASN A 356 -24.12 -61.25 -5.71
C ASN A 356 -25.49 -61.37 -5.03
N CYS A 357 -26.47 -61.93 -5.72
CA CYS A 357 -27.64 -62.51 -5.07
C CYS A 357 -27.20 -63.78 -4.34
N ILE A 358 -26.98 -63.68 -3.04
CA ILE A 358 -27.00 -64.85 -2.15
C ILE A 358 -28.48 -65.23 -2.01
N LEU A 359 -28.89 -66.27 -2.73
CA LEU A 359 -30.12 -67.01 -2.46
C LEU A 359 -29.84 -67.90 -1.24
N THR A 360 -30.49 -67.61 -0.11
CA THR A 360 -30.78 -68.59 0.94
C THR A 360 -31.96 -69.46 0.54
#